data_AF-A0A8S1V6I6-F1
#
_entry.id   AF-A0A8S1V6I6-F1
#
_cell.length_a   1.000
_cell.length_b   1.000
_cell.length_c   1.000
_cell.angle_alpha   90.00
_cell.angle_beta   90.00
_cell.angle_gamma   90.00
#
_symmetry.space_group_name_H-M   'P 1'
#
loop_
_entity.id
_entity.type
_entity.pdbx_description
1 polymer ?
#
loop_
_entity_poly.entity_id
_entity_poly.type
_entity_poly.pdbx_seq_one_letter_code
_entity_poly.pdbx_strand_id
1 'polypeptide(L)'
;MLRSIQQGFSNLAKANPLKNGFRFENQNLTWTFGEFDTHSSAFAYGLIEQGWKQGDKLLFLLGRSNTSEAAAAFVGAAKAGVTVIPFRSNDQNEIENTIGVINPKGIVFSPNQLIGETKFIEVLKNLVPETSQTQSGQILKSSKFSNLKWLIHTGFYSYPGTYKFRESLVYASRNFNRLSLPSSTGPIAAAIKNGQLQSYSYQDLVKLSEKVSGSQHVIISGDPQTVTNFSIVVGGLERGYNTVFTGGDNLNKVQKILQYYGNYSLVVDDSVLGEHQKLDVNNLQNLFTTGDVSKAQNIFQKQAVQL
;
A
#
# COMPACT_ATOMS: atom_id res chain seq x y z
N MET A 1 26.68 -0.87 -2.49
CA MET A 1 25.92 -1.13 -3.73
C MET A 1 24.46 -0.80 -3.46
N LEU A 2 23.80 -0.01 -4.31
CA LEU A 2 22.37 0.31 -4.14
C LEU A 2 21.54 -0.93 -4.49
N ARG A 3 20.72 -1.39 -3.55
CA ARG A 3 19.86 -2.57 -3.69
C ARG A 3 18.47 -2.17 -4.18
N SER A 4 17.85 -2.95 -5.06
CA SER A 4 16.44 -2.76 -5.42
C SER A 4 15.51 -3.37 -4.35
N ILE A 5 14.26 -2.92 -4.30
CA ILE A 5 13.24 -3.54 -3.43
C ILE A 5 13.03 -5.03 -3.79
N GLN A 6 13.14 -5.37 -5.08
CA GLN A 6 13.02 -6.74 -5.57
C GLN A 6 14.12 -7.63 -4.98
N GLN A 7 15.38 -7.20 -5.07
CA GLN A 7 16.51 -7.94 -4.52
C GLN A 7 16.39 -8.05 -3.00
N GLY A 8 16.05 -6.95 -2.34
CA GLY A 8 15.94 -6.92 -0.89
C GLY A 8 14.91 -7.88 -0.35
N PHE A 9 13.69 -7.79 -0.86
CA PHE A 9 12.62 -8.60 -0.35
C PHE A 9 12.73 -10.07 -0.76
N SER A 10 13.13 -10.35 -2.00
CA SER A 10 13.32 -11.74 -2.41
C SER A 10 14.47 -12.43 -1.65
N ASN A 11 15.50 -11.69 -1.21
CA ASN A 11 16.53 -12.24 -0.33
C ASN A 11 15.98 -12.55 1.06
N LEU A 12 15.20 -11.64 1.66
CA LEU A 12 14.57 -11.90 2.95
C LEU A 12 13.63 -13.11 2.88
N ALA A 13 12.78 -13.17 1.86
CA ALA A 13 11.82 -14.26 1.67
C ALA A 13 12.51 -15.61 1.43
N LYS A 14 13.67 -15.65 0.75
CA LYS A 14 14.48 -16.86 0.61
C LYS A 14 15.12 -17.29 1.93
N ALA A 15 15.57 -16.33 2.74
CA ALA A 15 16.22 -16.61 4.01
C ALA A 15 15.21 -17.07 5.09
N ASN A 16 13.99 -16.54 5.07
CA ASN A 16 12.97 -16.78 6.10
C ASN A 16 11.58 -17.11 5.50
N PRO A 17 11.46 -18.11 4.61
CA PRO A 17 10.25 -18.31 3.81
C PRO A 17 9.01 -18.63 4.64
N LEU A 18 9.18 -19.29 5.79
CA LEU A 18 8.09 -19.74 6.67
C LEU A 18 7.85 -18.81 7.86
N LYS A 19 8.65 -17.75 8.01
CA LYS A 19 8.45 -16.79 9.10
C LYS A 19 7.29 -15.88 8.73
N ASN A 20 6.35 -15.67 9.66
CA ASN A 20 5.28 -14.69 9.53
C ASN A 20 5.89 -13.33 9.18
N GLY A 21 5.47 -12.73 8.05
CA GLY A 21 5.93 -11.41 7.64
C GLY A 21 4.87 -10.35 7.86
N PHE A 22 3.61 -10.69 7.57
CA PHE A 22 2.50 -9.74 7.56
C PHE A 22 1.25 -10.35 8.18
N ARG A 23 0.62 -9.62 9.09
CA ARG A 23 -0.68 -9.94 9.67
C ARG A 23 -1.67 -8.83 9.31
N PHE A 24 -2.81 -9.20 8.73
CA PHE A 24 -3.90 -8.30 8.38
C PHE A 24 -5.12 -8.68 9.21
N GLU A 25 -5.32 -8.01 10.36
CA GLU A 25 -6.39 -8.36 11.31
C GLU A 25 -7.78 -8.15 10.69
N ASN A 26 -7.94 -7.08 9.92
CA ASN A 26 -9.16 -6.77 9.17
C ASN A 26 -9.56 -7.84 8.14
N GLN A 27 -8.65 -8.74 7.76
CA GLN A 27 -8.89 -9.84 6.84
C GLN A 27 -8.71 -11.21 7.51
N ASN A 28 -8.40 -11.24 8.82
CA ASN A 28 -7.97 -12.43 9.55
C ASN A 28 -6.95 -13.29 8.76
N LEU A 29 -5.97 -12.62 8.16
CA LEU A 29 -5.02 -13.23 7.24
C LEU A 29 -3.60 -13.02 7.76
N THR A 30 -2.80 -14.08 7.71
CA THR A 30 -1.36 -14.00 7.98
C THR A 30 -0.64 -14.55 6.78
N TRP A 31 0.35 -13.81 6.29
CA TRP A 31 1.27 -14.26 5.27
C TRP A 31 2.67 -14.33 5.85
N THR A 32 3.33 -15.45 5.57
CA THR A 32 4.77 -15.60 5.69
C THR A 32 5.48 -14.69 4.68
N PHE A 33 6.79 -14.47 4.87
CA PHE A 33 7.57 -13.74 3.87
C PHE A 33 7.56 -14.43 2.50
N GLY A 34 7.54 -15.77 2.46
CA GLY A 34 7.45 -16.53 1.21
C GLY A 34 6.12 -16.35 0.48
N GLU A 35 4.99 -16.39 1.21
CA GLU A 35 3.66 -16.16 0.64
C GLU A 35 3.52 -14.73 0.13
N PHE A 36 3.96 -13.74 0.92
CA PHE A 36 3.92 -12.35 0.49
C PHE A 36 4.82 -12.11 -0.75
N ASP A 37 6.01 -12.74 -0.83
CA ASP A 37 6.88 -12.66 -2.02
C ASP A 37 6.19 -13.25 -3.25
N THR A 38 5.47 -14.35 -3.06
CA THR A 38 4.70 -14.99 -4.12
C THR A 38 3.59 -14.07 -4.64
N HIS A 39 2.73 -13.54 -3.76
CA HIS A 39 1.61 -12.67 -4.15
C HIS A 39 2.06 -11.33 -4.73
N SER A 40 3.05 -10.67 -4.11
CA SER A 40 3.60 -9.41 -4.64
C SER A 40 4.33 -9.62 -5.98
N SER A 41 5.07 -10.72 -6.16
CA SER A 41 5.70 -11.03 -7.45
C SER A 41 4.65 -11.37 -8.52
N ALA A 42 3.55 -12.03 -8.16
CA ALA A 42 2.49 -12.32 -9.11
C ALA A 42 1.85 -11.04 -9.66
N PHE A 43 1.62 -10.04 -8.81
CA PHE A 43 1.18 -8.71 -9.26
C PHE A 43 2.24 -8.04 -10.14
N ALA A 44 3.51 -8.11 -9.76
CA ALA A 44 4.61 -7.55 -10.55
C ALA A 44 4.65 -8.15 -11.98
N TYR A 45 4.54 -9.47 -12.11
CA TYR A 45 4.51 -10.13 -13.42
C TYR A 45 3.26 -9.75 -14.23
N GLY A 46 2.10 -9.60 -13.59
CA GLY A 46 0.90 -9.10 -14.27
C GLY A 46 1.09 -7.71 -14.86
N LEU A 47 1.79 -6.82 -14.15
CA LEU A 47 2.17 -5.51 -14.72
C LEU A 47 3.13 -5.66 -15.90
N ILE A 48 4.11 -6.55 -15.84
CA ILE A 48 5.02 -6.79 -16.98
C ILE A 48 4.25 -7.32 -18.21
N GLU A 49 3.32 -8.27 -18.04
CA GLU A 49 2.48 -8.77 -19.14
C GLU A 49 1.58 -7.69 -19.74
N GLN A 50 1.08 -6.79 -18.90
CA GLN A 50 0.30 -5.61 -19.32
C GLN A 50 1.17 -4.51 -19.97
N GLY A 51 2.48 -4.73 -20.12
CA GLY A 51 3.40 -3.82 -20.79
C GLY A 51 3.75 -2.58 -19.97
N TRP A 52 3.70 -2.66 -18.64
CA TRP A 52 4.23 -1.63 -17.76
C TRP A 52 5.75 -1.55 -17.85
N LYS A 53 6.28 -0.35 -17.72
CA LYS A 53 7.71 -0.03 -17.83
C LYS A 53 8.17 0.69 -16.57
N GLN A 54 9.48 0.64 -16.34
CA GLN A 54 10.10 1.39 -15.25
C GLN A 54 9.76 2.88 -15.36
N GLY A 55 9.33 3.48 -14.24
CA GLY A 55 8.92 4.88 -14.17
C GLY A 55 7.46 5.14 -14.55
N ASP A 56 6.71 4.15 -15.05
CA ASP A 56 5.26 4.25 -15.14
C ASP A 56 4.67 4.47 -13.74
N LYS A 57 3.57 5.22 -13.67
CA LYS A 57 2.92 5.60 -12.42
C LYS A 57 1.63 4.84 -12.21
N LEU A 58 1.47 4.27 -11.02
CA LEU A 58 0.27 3.55 -10.59
C LEU A 58 -0.35 4.31 -9.40
N LEU A 59 -1.52 4.90 -9.63
CA LEU A 59 -2.25 5.66 -8.61
C LEU A 59 -3.04 4.69 -7.72
N PHE A 60 -2.90 4.81 -6.40
CA PHE A 60 -3.65 4.02 -5.43
C PHE A 60 -4.75 4.89 -4.83
N LEU A 61 -6.00 4.55 -5.13
CA LEU A 61 -7.24 5.15 -4.62
C LEU A 61 -8.01 4.10 -3.81
N LEU A 62 -7.39 3.63 -2.73
CA LEU A 62 -7.93 2.56 -1.89
C LEU A 62 -8.63 3.15 -0.68
N GLY A 63 -9.84 2.69 -0.38
CA GLY A 63 -10.55 3.10 0.83
C GLY A 63 -9.89 2.64 2.12
N ARG A 64 -9.11 1.56 2.01
CA ARG A 64 -8.28 0.95 3.04
C ARG A 64 -6.93 0.55 2.42
N SER A 65 -5.85 1.18 2.85
CA SER A 65 -4.47 0.84 2.43
C SER A 65 -3.83 -0.28 3.25
N ASN A 66 -4.40 -0.58 4.42
CA ASN A 66 -3.97 -1.67 5.31
C ASN A 66 -4.63 -3.01 4.96
N THR A 67 -4.53 -3.44 3.70
CA THR A 67 -5.01 -4.76 3.26
C THR A 67 -3.90 -5.53 2.53
N SER A 68 -4.08 -6.84 2.44
CA SER A 68 -3.19 -7.75 1.74
C SER A 68 -3.03 -7.41 0.26
N GLU A 69 -4.12 -7.01 -0.41
CA GLU A 69 -4.11 -6.55 -1.80
C GLU A 69 -3.29 -5.27 -1.94
N ALA A 70 -3.49 -4.28 -1.06
CA ALA A 70 -2.77 -3.02 -1.10
C ALA A 70 -1.26 -3.23 -0.89
N ALA A 71 -0.88 -4.03 0.11
CA ALA A 71 0.51 -4.31 0.42
C ALA A 71 1.20 -5.13 -0.70
N ALA A 72 0.53 -6.17 -1.23
CA ALA A 72 1.04 -6.96 -2.35
C ALA A 72 1.15 -6.13 -3.64
N ALA A 73 0.14 -5.30 -3.93
CA ALA A 73 0.13 -4.40 -5.08
C ALA A 73 1.28 -3.40 -5.00
N PHE A 74 1.52 -2.81 -3.82
CA PHE A 74 2.58 -1.84 -3.62
C PHE A 74 3.95 -2.45 -3.90
N VAL A 75 4.28 -3.54 -3.20
CA VAL A 75 5.60 -4.19 -3.37
C VAL A 75 5.72 -4.79 -4.77
N GLY A 76 4.63 -5.30 -5.35
CA GLY A 76 4.61 -5.82 -6.72
C GLY A 76 4.87 -4.76 -7.78
N ALA A 77 4.20 -3.60 -7.69
CA ALA A 77 4.46 -2.47 -8.57
C ALA A 77 5.90 -1.98 -8.44
N ALA A 78 6.38 -1.82 -7.21
CA ALA A 78 7.76 -1.42 -6.94
C ALA A 78 8.79 -2.43 -7.50
N LYS A 79 8.51 -3.74 -7.40
CA LYS A 79 9.30 -4.82 -8.04
C LYS A 79 9.30 -4.73 -9.57
N ALA A 80 8.20 -4.29 -10.18
CA ALA A 80 8.09 -4.04 -11.62
C ALA A 80 8.74 -2.70 -12.04
N GLY A 81 9.30 -1.93 -11.10
CA GLY A 81 9.88 -0.61 -11.36
C GLY A 81 8.84 0.50 -11.58
N VAL A 82 7.58 0.23 -11.24
CA VAL A 82 6.45 1.17 -11.32
C VAL A 82 6.42 2.01 -10.05
N THR A 83 6.28 3.32 -10.20
CA THR A 83 6.15 4.26 -9.07
C THR A 83 4.71 4.26 -8.56
N VAL A 84 4.53 3.85 -7.30
CA VAL A 84 3.21 3.85 -6.66
C VAL A 84 2.92 5.22 -6.05
N ILE A 85 1.70 5.71 -6.28
CA ILE A 85 1.28 7.02 -5.77
C ILE A 85 0.03 6.83 -4.92
N PRO A 86 0.18 6.72 -3.59
CA PRO A 86 -0.93 6.68 -2.66
C PRO A 86 -1.61 8.04 -2.63
N PHE A 87 -2.94 8.05 -2.78
CA PHE A 87 -3.72 9.27 -2.74
C PHE A 87 -5.10 9.00 -2.15
N ARG A 88 -5.60 9.96 -1.37
CA ARG A 88 -6.92 9.92 -0.77
C ARG A 88 -7.55 11.30 -0.89
N SER A 89 -8.79 11.32 -1.35
CA SER A 89 -9.65 12.49 -1.27
C SER A 89 -11.10 12.03 -1.21
N ASN A 90 -11.95 12.83 -0.57
CA ASN A 90 -13.39 12.68 -0.60
C ASN A 90 -14.04 13.67 -1.59
N ASP A 91 -13.25 14.42 -2.35
CA ASP A 91 -13.69 15.36 -3.37
C ASP A 91 -13.38 14.82 -4.78
N GLN A 92 -14.43 14.67 -5.59
CA GLN A 92 -14.31 14.23 -6.97
C GLN A 92 -13.43 15.15 -7.82
N ASN A 93 -13.50 16.47 -7.63
CA ASN A 93 -12.72 17.43 -8.40
C ASN A 93 -11.22 17.30 -8.07
N GLU A 94 -10.89 17.09 -6.80
CA GLU A 94 -9.52 16.86 -6.38
C GLU A 94 -8.97 15.55 -6.96
N ILE A 95 -9.78 14.49 -6.99
CA ILE A 95 -9.42 13.23 -7.64
C ILE A 95 -9.17 13.43 -9.13
N GLU A 96 -10.08 14.12 -9.83
CA GLU A 96 -9.95 14.40 -11.25
C GLU A 96 -8.66 15.20 -11.56
N ASN A 97 -8.45 16.30 -10.83
CA ASN A 97 -7.26 17.14 -10.95
C ASN A 97 -5.98 16.32 -10.69
N THR A 98 -6.02 15.47 -9.67
CA THR A 98 -4.89 14.60 -9.30
C THR A 98 -4.57 13.58 -10.39
N ILE A 99 -5.58 12.95 -11.00
CA ILE A 99 -5.37 12.06 -12.16
C ILE A 99 -4.71 12.83 -13.31
N GLY A 100 -5.17 14.06 -13.59
CA GLY A 100 -4.58 14.92 -14.61
C GLY A 100 -3.12 15.29 -14.35
N VAL A 101 -2.80 15.73 -13.13
CA VAL A 101 -1.44 16.15 -12.72
C VAL A 101 -0.48 14.97 -12.68
N ILE A 102 -0.90 13.84 -12.09
CA ILE A 102 -0.06 12.65 -11.97
C ILE A 102 0.18 12.03 -13.35
N ASN A 103 -0.85 12.05 -14.20
CA ASN A 103 -0.92 11.38 -15.49
C ASN A 103 -0.58 9.87 -15.36
N PRO A 104 -1.31 9.10 -14.52
CA PRO A 104 -0.98 7.71 -14.23
C PRO A 104 -1.28 6.80 -15.44
N LYS A 105 -0.54 5.71 -15.56
CA LYS A 105 -0.84 4.66 -16.55
C LYS A 105 -1.99 3.76 -16.10
N GLY A 106 -2.22 3.69 -14.80
CA GLY A 106 -3.32 2.93 -14.23
C GLY A 106 -3.67 3.34 -12.80
N ILE A 107 -4.83 2.86 -12.36
CA ILE A 107 -5.37 3.12 -11.02
C ILE A 107 -5.71 1.79 -10.36
N VAL A 108 -5.24 1.58 -9.12
CA VAL A 108 -5.76 0.54 -8.22
C VAL A 108 -6.76 1.19 -7.28
N PHE A 109 -7.99 0.68 -7.22
CA PHE A 109 -9.04 1.31 -6.43
C PHE A 109 -9.99 0.36 -5.70
N SER A 110 -10.65 0.88 -4.68
CA SER A 110 -11.76 0.20 -3.99
C SER A 110 -13.09 0.66 -4.60
N PRO A 111 -13.85 -0.20 -5.30
CA PRO A 111 -15.00 0.25 -6.09
C PRO A 111 -16.15 0.79 -5.23
N ASN A 112 -16.29 0.27 -4.01
CA ASN A 112 -17.34 0.66 -3.07
C ASN A 112 -16.90 1.75 -2.07
N GLN A 113 -15.68 2.28 -2.19
CA GLN A 113 -15.28 3.44 -1.39
C GLN A 113 -16.21 4.62 -1.72
N LEU A 114 -16.70 5.32 -0.70
CA LEU A 114 -17.54 6.50 -0.90
C LEU A 114 -16.68 7.74 -1.12
N ILE A 115 -17.04 8.53 -2.12
CA ILE A 115 -16.58 9.89 -2.39
C ILE A 115 -17.82 10.79 -2.22
N GLY A 116 -17.88 11.52 -1.11
CA GLY A 116 -19.15 12.06 -0.63
C GLY A 116 -20.15 10.93 -0.38
N GLU A 117 -21.26 10.94 -1.11
CA GLU A 117 -22.31 9.91 -1.02
C GLU A 117 -22.25 8.87 -2.16
N THR A 118 -21.33 9.06 -3.12
CA THR A 118 -21.27 8.29 -4.36
C THR A 118 -20.18 7.22 -4.27
N LYS A 119 -20.45 6.01 -4.76
CA LYS A 119 -19.41 4.97 -4.83
C LYS A 119 -18.36 5.35 -5.87
N PHE A 120 -17.10 5.05 -5.58
CA PHE A 120 -15.99 5.43 -6.46
C PHE A 120 -16.12 4.81 -7.86
N ILE A 121 -16.72 3.63 -8.01
CA ILE A 121 -16.99 3.05 -9.34
C ILE A 121 -17.95 3.91 -10.18
N GLU A 122 -18.90 4.60 -9.55
CA GLU A 122 -19.82 5.52 -10.24
C GLU A 122 -19.10 6.83 -10.61
N VAL A 123 -18.28 7.35 -9.68
CA VAL A 123 -17.38 8.48 -9.96
C VAL A 123 -16.47 8.16 -11.16
N LEU A 124 -15.85 6.99 -11.18
CA LEU A 124 -14.94 6.56 -12.25
C LEU A 124 -15.66 6.46 -13.61
N LYS A 125 -16.89 5.96 -13.64
CA LYS A 125 -17.71 5.91 -14.87
C LYS A 125 -18.04 7.30 -15.41
N ASN A 126 -18.23 8.28 -14.53
CA ASN A 126 -18.45 9.66 -14.94
C ASN A 126 -17.16 10.32 -15.46
N LEU A 127 -16.04 10.05 -14.79
CA LEU A 127 -14.73 10.59 -15.19
C LEU A 127 -14.19 9.96 -16.48
N VAL A 128 -14.49 8.67 -16.70
CA VAL A 128 -14.00 7.87 -17.82
C VAL A 128 -15.15 7.01 -18.40
N PRO A 129 -16.10 7.62 -19.13
CA PRO A 129 -17.28 6.92 -19.64
C PRO A 129 -16.95 5.78 -20.60
N GLU A 130 -15.79 5.82 -21.26
CA GLU A 130 -15.31 4.77 -22.17
C GLU A 130 -15.11 3.41 -21.47
N THR A 131 -15.05 3.38 -20.14
CA THR A 131 -15.06 2.13 -19.35
C THR A 131 -16.25 1.24 -19.69
N SER A 132 -17.43 1.82 -19.91
CA SER A 132 -18.67 1.07 -20.21
C SER A 132 -18.65 0.36 -21.56
N GLN A 133 -17.80 0.81 -22.49
CA GLN A 133 -17.66 0.25 -23.84
C GLN A 133 -16.41 -0.63 -23.98
N THR A 134 -15.52 -0.60 -22.98
CA THR A 134 -14.29 -1.38 -22.99
C THR A 134 -14.57 -2.76 -22.43
N GLN A 135 -14.31 -3.80 -23.23
CA GLN A 135 -14.44 -5.18 -22.77
C GLN A 135 -13.37 -5.52 -21.74
N SER A 136 -13.69 -6.43 -20.82
CA SER A 136 -12.67 -6.98 -19.91
C SER A 136 -11.56 -7.65 -20.72
N GLY A 137 -10.30 -7.43 -20.36
CA GLY A 137 -9.15 -7.88 -21.16
C GLY A 137 -8.66 -6.87 -22.21
N GLN A 138 -9.41 -5.79 -22.48
CA GLN A 138 -8.96 -4.73 -23.39
C GLN A 138 -8.28 -3.57 -22.65
N ILE A 139 -7.40 -2.88 -23.38
CA ILE A 139 -6.74 -1.66 -22.92
C ILE A 139 -7.73 -0.51 -22.98
N LEU A 140 -7.88 0.23 -21.88
CA LEU A 140 -8.74 1.42 -21.83
C LEU A 140 -8.20 2.52 -22.74
N LYS A 141 -9.11 3.15 -23.48
CA LYS A 141 -8.82 4.31 -24.33
C LYS A 141 -9.64 5.49 -23.84
N SER A 142 -9.17 6.16 -22.79
CA SER A 142 -9.78 7.41 -22.33
C SER A 142 -9.36 8.58 -23.21
N SER A 143 -10.35 9.33 -23.70
CA SER A 143 -10.12 10.59 -24.41
C SER A 143 -9.57 11.69 -23.49
N LYS A 144 -10.09 11.75 -22.26
CA LYS A 144 -9.71 12.73 -21.22
C LYS A 144 -8.33 12.44 -20.61
N PHE A 145 -8.04 11.18 -20.32
CA PHE A 145 -6.78 10.75 -19.70
C PHE A 145 -6.02 9.80 -20.64
N SER A 146 -5.33 10.38 -21.62
CA SER A 146 -4.71 9.61 -22.71
C SER A 146 -3.66 8.59 -22.25
N ASN A 147 -3.02 8.78 -21.09
CA ASN A 147 -2.09 7.80 -20.52
C ASN A 147 -2.79 6.70 -19.69
N LEU A 148 -4.02 6.90 -19.25
CA LEU A 148 -4.73 5.95 -18.40
C LEU A 148 -5.19 4.74 -19.22
N LYS A 149 -4.57 3.58 -18.97
CA LYS A 149 -4.76 2.32 -19.71
C LYS A 149 -5.37 1.19 -18.89
N TRP A 150 -5.14 1.20 -17.58
CA TRP A 150 -5.47 0.07 -16.72
C TRP A 150 -6.22 0.51 -15.46
N LEU A 151 -7.37 -0.13 -15.21
CA LEU A 151 -8.19 0.10 -14.02
C LEU A 151 -8.31 -1.22 -13.27
N ILE A 152 -7.67 -1.32 -12.11
CA ILE A 152 -7.60 -2.53 -11.29
C ILE A 152 -8.38 -2.29 -10.00
N HIS A 153 -9.30 -3.18 -9.63
CA HIS A 153 -10.14 -2.98 -8.45
C HIS A 153 -10.12 -4.15 -7.48
N THR A 154 -10.27 -3.86 -6.19
CA THR A 154 -10.25 -4.86 -5.11
C THR A 154 -11.62 -5.50 -4.82
N GLY A 155 -12.69 -5.04 -5.48
CA GLY A 155 -14.03 -5.61 -5.31
C GLY A 155 -14.25 -6.99 -5.95
N PHE A 156 -15.38 -7.61 -5.62
CA PHE A 156 -15.73 -8.96 -6.09
C PHE A 156 -16.50 -8.99 -7.42
N TYR A 157 -17.29 -7.96 -7.70
CA TYR A 157 -18.11 -7.83 -8.92
C TYR A 157 -17.28 -7.41 -10.13
N SER A 158 -17.70 -7.81 -11.32
CA SER A 158 -17.09 -7.35 -12.57
C SER A 158 -17.64 -5.99 -12.96
N TYR A 159 -16.77 -5.09 -13.43
CA TYR A 159 -17.17 -3.84 -14.06
C TYR A 159 -16.55 -3.76 -15.48
N PRO A 160 -17.28 -3.25 -16.48
CA PRO A 160 -16.70 -3.01 -17.80
C PRO A 160 -15.47 -2.10 -17.73
N GLY A 161 -14.48 -2.37 -18.58
CA GLY A 161 -13.24 -1.58 -18.67
C GLY A 161 -12.30 -1.70 -17.47
N THR A 162 -12.54 -2.66 -16.56
CA THR A 162 -11.72 -2.87 -15.38
C THR A 162 -11.27 -4.33 -15.24
N TYR A 163 -10.29 -4.53 -14.36
CA TYR A 163 -9.77 -5.83 -13.94
C TYR A 163 -9.98 -5.99 -12.45
N LYS A 164 -10.38 -7.17 -12.02
CA LYS A 164 -10.27 -7.51 -10.60
C LYS A 164 -8.80 -7.64 -10.24
N PHE A 165 -8.45 -7.29 -9.02
CA PHE A 165 -7.09 -7.45 -8.50
C PHE A 165 -6.56 -8.86 -8.72
N ARG A 166 -7.38 -9.88 -8.42
CA ARG A 166 -7.05 -11.30 -8.63
C ARG A 166 -6.78 -11.69 -10.09
N GLU A 167 -7.39 -10.99 -11.05
CA GLU A 167 -7.18 -11.22 -12.49
C GLU A 167 -5.90 -10.56 -12.98
N SER A 168 -5.32 -9.64 -12.19
CA SER A 168 -4.04 -8.99 -12.48
C SER A 168 -2.84 -9.76 -11.90
N LEU A 169 -3.06 -10.91 -11.26
CA LEU A 169 -2.01 -11.71 -10.64
C LEU A 169 -1.56 -12.83 -11.59
N VAL A 170 -0.27 -12.87 -11.90
CA VAL A 170 0.35 -13.91 -12.72
C VAL A 170 1.26 -14.77 -11.85
N TYR A 171 0.74 -15.91 -11.40
CA TYR A 171 1.52 -16.89 -10.62
C TYR A 171 2.43 -17.70 -11.54
N ALA A 172 3.53 -17.08 -11.93
CA ALA A 172 4.49 -17.73 -12.80
C ALA A 172 5.57 -18.48 -12.01
N SER A 173 5.85 -19.72 -12.42
CA SER A 173 7.00 -20.46 -11.90
C SER A 173 8.30 -19.83 -12.39
N ARG A 174 9.24 -19.53 -11.48
CA ARG A 174 10.56 -18.99 -11.84
C ARG A 174 11.33 -19.86 -12.83
N ASN A 175 11.05 -21.16 -12.87
CA ASN A 175 11.75 -22.13 -13.72
C ASN A 175 11.17 -22.22 -15.15
N PHE A 176 9.95 -21.74 -15.36
CA PHE A 176 9.24 -21.89 -16.64
C PHE A 176 8.75 -20.56 -17.23
N ASN A 177 9.05 -19.44 -16.55
CA ASN A 177 8.64 -18.12 -17.01
C ASN A 177 9.73 -17.46 -17.86
N ARG A 178 9.32 -16.82 -18.96
CA ARG A 178 10.19 -15.94 -19.78
C ARG A 178 10.19 -14.49 -19.28
N LEU A 179 9.28 -14.13 -18.38
CA LEU A 179 9.23 -12.79 -17.80
C LEU A 179 10.29 -12.63 -16.72
N SER A 180 11.01 -11.52 -16.77
CA SER A 180 11.98 -11.10 -15.76
C SER A 180 11.52 -9.81 -15.10
N LEU A 181 11.64 -9.72 -13.77
CA LEU A 181 11.43 -8.47 -13.06
C LEU A 181 12.69 -7.58 -13.17
N PRO A 182 12.53 -6.26 -13.37
CA PRO A 182 13.67 -5.36 -13.49
C PRO A 182 14.40 -5.17 -12.15
N SER A 183 15.70 -4.92 -12.21
CA SER A 183 16.47 -4.43 -11.06
C SER A 183 16.45 -2.90 -11.04
N SER A 184 15.29 -2.31 -10.72
CA SER A 184 15.12 -0.85 -10.65
C SER A 184 15.59 -0.29 -9.30
N THR A 185 16.40 0.78 -9.35
CA THR A 185 16.74 1.64 -8.20
C THR A 185 16.06 3.01 -8.27
N GLY A 186 15.15 3.21 -9.24
CA GLY A 186 14.40 4.46 -9.40
C GLY A 186 13.35 4.68 -8.31
N PRO A 187 12.54 5.75 -8.42
CA PRO A 187 11.45 6.00 -7.51
C PRO A 187 10.46 4.84 -7.46
N ILE A 188 10.19 4.33 -6.26
CA ILE A 188 9.20 3.27 -6.03
C ILE A 188 7.90 3.81 -5.46
N ALA A 189 7.94 4.98 -4.82
CA ALA A 189 6.78 5.68 -4.32
C ALA A 189 6.88 7.18 -4.60
N ALA A 190 5.75 7.87 -4.68
CA ALA A 190 5.71 9.32 -4.69
C ALA A 190 4.44 9.85 -3.99
N ALA A 191 4.50 11.08 -3.52
CA ALA A 191 3.37 11.79 -2.94
C ALA A 191 3.30 13.22 -3.47
N ILE A 192 2.10 13.77 -3.59
CA ILE A 192 1.92 15.19 -3.88
C ILE A 192 2.14 15.97 -2.59
N LYS A 193 3.11 16.88 -2.58
CA LYS A 193 3.32 17.86 -1.52
C LYS A 193 3.45 19.24 -2.13
N ASN A 194 2.67 20.19 -1.63
CA ASN A 194 2.65 21.58 -2.14
C ASN A 194 2.46 21.65 -3.67
N GLY A 195 1.60 20.80 -4.22
CA GLY A 195 1.33 20.72 -5.66
C GLY A 195 2.43 20.07 -6.51
N GLN A 196 3.52 19.58 -5.91
CA GLN A 196 4.61 18.90 -6.61
C GLN A 196 4.73 17.43 -6.21
N LEU A 197 5.16 16.60 -7.17
CA LEU A 197 5.37 15.18 -6.94
C LEU A 197 6.72 14.95 -6.27
N GLN A 198 6.72 14.73 -4.96
CA GLN A 198 7.91 14.30 -4.22
C GLN A 198 8.07 12.78 -4.36
N SER A 199 9.19 12.36 -4.95
CA SER A 199 9.51 10.95 -5.23
C SER A 199 10.44 10.36 -4.18
N TYR A 200 10.31 9.05 -3.94
CA TYR A 200 11.07 8.30 -2.95
C TYR A 200 11.63 7.02 -3.57
N SER A 201 12.95 6.86 -3.48
CA SER A 201 13.65 5.63 -3.83
C SER A 201 13.46 4.56 -2.76
N TYR A 202 13.87 3.32 -3.07
CA TYR A 202 13.94 2.26 -2.06
C TYR A 202 14.80 2.68 -0.86
N GLN A 203 15.95 3.31 -1.11
CA GLN A 203 16.84 3.78 -0.04
C GLN A 203 16.19 4.84 0.85
N ASP A 204 15.41 5.73 0.28
CA ASP A 204 14.68 6.74 1.06
C ASP A 204 13.67 6.06 2.00
N LEU A 205 12.94 5.05 1.51
CA LEU A 205 12.01 4.29 2.34
C LEU A 205 12.73 3.44 3.39
N VAL A 206 13.90 2.88 3.07
CA VAL A 206 14.74 2.17 4.04
C VAL A 206 15.21 3.11 5.16
N LYS A 207 15.68 4.32 4.82
CA LYS A 207 16.07 5.34 5.81
C LYS A 207 14.88 5.75 6.69
N LEU A 208 13.71 6.00 6.09
CA LEU A 208 12.50 6.29 6.86
C LEU A 208 12.16 5.15 7.83
N SER A 209 12.42 3.91 7.43
CA SER A 209 12.19 2.72 8.28
C SER A 209 13.23 2.53 9.39
N GLU A 210 14.34 3.28 9.42
CA GLU A 210 15.29 3.22 10.55
C GLU A 210 14.67 3.69 11.86
N LYS A 211 13.63 4.53 11.78
CA LYS A 211 12.88 5.00 12.94
C LYS A 211 12.27 3.86 13.76
N VAL A 212 11.90 2.75 13.14
CA VAL A 212 11.33 1.55 13.81
C VAL A 212 12.38 0.47 14.09
N SER A 213 13.67 0.82 14.06
CA SER A 213 14.75 -0.13 14.37
C SER A 213 14.71 -0.61 15.83
N GLY A 214 15.19 -1.84 16.08
CA GLY A 214 15.19 -2.47 17.40
C GLY A 214 13.87 -3.15 17.80
N SER A 215 12.80 -2.97 17.04
CA SER A 215 11.53 -3.66 17.28
C SER A 215 11.46 -5.06 16.67
N GLN A 216 10.79 -5.98 17.37
CA GLN A 216 10.49 -7.32 16.83
C GLN A 216 9.22 -7.34 15.97
N HIS A 217 8.33 -6.37 16.20
CA HIS A 217 7.10 -6.17 15.46
C HIS A 217 6.89 -4.69 15.15
N VAL A 218 6.21 -4.41 14.05
CA VAL A 218 5.67 -3.07 13.81
C VAL A 218 4.17 -3.18 13.62
N ILE A 219 3.43 -2.45 14.44
CA ILE A 219 1.98 -2.47 14.46
C ILE A 219 1.50 -1.16 13.88
N ILE A 220 0.62 -1.23 12.88
CA ILE A 220 0.05 -0.08 12.20
C ILE A 220 -1.45 -0.06 12.49
N SER A 221 -1.88 1.01 13.16
CA SER A 221 -3.24 1.23 13.58
C SER A 221 -3.87 2.38 12.81
N GLY A 222 -5.08 2.17 12.29
CA GLY A 222 -5.75 3.09 11.38
C GLY A 222 -5.42 2.81 9.93
N ASP A 223 -5.45 3.84 9.08
CA ASP A 223 -5.18 3.69 7.65
C ASP A 223 -4.36 4.86 7.10
N PRO A 224 -3.08 4.98 7.49
CA PRO A 224 -2.21 6.03 6.97
C PRO A 224 -1.97 5.77 5.48
N GLN A 225 -2.67 6.47 4.59
CA GLN A 225 -2.52 6.31 3.13
C GLN A 225 -1.35 7.12 2.59
N THR A 226 -0.20 6.98 3.23
CA THR A 226 0.96 7.85 3.04
C THR A 226 2.21 7.05 2.70
N VAL A 227 3.21 7.71 2.13
CA VAL A 227 4.54 7.13 1.89
C VAL A 227 5.12 6.52 3.17
N THR A 228 4.78 7.07 4.33
CA THR A 228 5.16 6.56 5.65
C THR A 228 4.63 5.14 5.91
N ASN A 229 3.39 4.83 5.57
CA ASN A 229 2.87 3.47 5.72
C ASN A 229 3.69 2.47 4.88
N PHE A 230 4.03 2.88 3.66
CA PHE A 230 4.84 2.06 2.77
C PHE A 230 6.30 1.95 3.20
N SER A 231 6.87 2.96 3.85
CA SER A 231 8.21 2.85 4.42
C SER A 231 8.26 1.85 5.56
N ILE A 232 7.18 1.69 6.34
CA ILE A 232 7.07 0.66 7.37
C ILE A 232 7.01 -0.73 6.75
N VAL A 233 6.26 -0.90 5.64
CA VAL A 233 6.28 -2.15 4.85
C VAL A 233 7.71 -2.47 4.46
N VAL A 234 8.44 -1.51 3.88
CA VAL A 234 9.87 -1.65 3.51
C VAL A 234 10.75 -2.00 4.71
N GLY A 235 10.52 -1.41 5.88
CA GLY A 235 11.27 -1.75 7.08
C GLY A 235 11.12 -3.21 7.50
N GLY A 236 9.91 -3.78 7.34
CA GLY A 236 9.65 -5.19 7.61
C GLY A 236 10.42 -6.09 6.64
N LEU A 237 10.50 -5.68 5.37
CA LEU A 237 11.32 -6.33 4.35
C LEU A 237 12.81 -6.31 4.70
N GLU A 238 13.29 -5.25 5.35
CA GLU A 238 14.72 -5.09 5.61
C GLU A 238 15.20 -5.83 6.85
N ARG A 239 14.38 -5.81 7.90
CA ARG A 239 14.79 -6.27 9.23
C ARG A 239 14.17 -7.62 9.59
N GLY A 240 13.25 -8.12 8.76
CA GLY A 240 12.59 -9.40 8.98
C GLY A 240 11.70 -9.40 10.22
N TYR A 241 11.26 -8.24 10.71
CA TYR A 241 10.24 -8.15 11.75
C TYR A 241 8.86 -8.41 11.15
N ASN A 242 7.91 -8.81 11.99
CA ASN A 242 6.54 -9.04 11.54
C ASN A 242 5.78 -7.70 11.56
N THR A 243 5.13 -7.35 10.45
CA THR A 243 4.26 -6.17 10.37
C THR A 243 2.81 -6.58 10.61
N VAL A 244 2.11 -5.86 11.50
CA VAL A 244 0.73 -6.14 11.89
C VAL A 244 -0.14 -4.94 11.55
N PHE A 245 -1.10 -5.13 10.67
CA PHE A 245 -2.09 -4.14 10.31
C PHE A 245 -3.37 -4.41 11.08
N THR A 246 -3.79 -3.48 11.93
CA THR A 246 -5.07 -3.59 12.65
C THR A 246 -6.24 -3.03 11.85
N GLY A 247 -5.97 -2.32 10.74
CA GLY A 247 -6.97 -1.65 9.93
C GLY A 247 -7.67 -0.52 10.69
N GLY A 248 -8.94 -0.25 10.34
CA GLY A 248 -9.78 0.77 10.99
C GLY A 248 -10.48 0.29 12.26
N ASP A 249 -9.93 -0.71 12.96
CA ASP A 249 -10.48 -1.18 14.23
C ASP A 249 -10.39 -0.09 15.30
N ASN A 250 -11.35 -0.09 16.23
CA ASN A 250 -11.31 0.84 17.35
C ASN A 250 -10.14 0.54 18.30
N LEU A 251 -9.71 1.56 19.03
CA LEU A 251 -8.58 1.50 19.94
C LEU A 251 -8.71 0.42 21.03
N ASN A 252 -9.93 0.08 21.47
CA ASN A 252 -10.15 -1.01 22.43
C ASN A 252 -9.78 -2.39 21.86
N LYS A 253 -10.05 -2.64 20.58
CA LYS A 253 -9.59 -3.87 19.92
C LYS A 253 -8.09 -3.85 19.69
N VAL A 254 -7.54 -2.70 19.27
CA VAL A 254 -6.10 -2.50 19.12
C VAL A 254 -5.39 -2.85 20.42
N GLN A 255 -5.85 -2.34 21.56
CA GLN A 255 -5.33 -2.66 22.89
C GLN A 255 -5.23 -4.17 23.15
N LYS A 256 -6.28 -4.93 22.83
CA LYS A 256 -6.28 -6.40 23.00
C LYS A 256 -5.24 -7.06 22.09
N ILE A 257 -5.07 -6.56 20.87
CA ILE A 257 -4.04 -7.04 19.94
C ILE A 257 -2.64 -6.77 20.49
N LEU A 258 -2.40 -5.56 21.04
CA LEU A 258 -1.10 -5.16 21.58
C LEU A 258 -0.61 -6.06 22.72
N GLN A 259 -1.53 -6.66 23.49
CA GLN A 259 -1.19 -7.58 24.59
C GLN A 259 -0.46 -8.85 24.13
N TYR A 260 -0.60 -9.25 22.86
CA TYR A 260 0.07 -10.42 22.31
C TYR A 260 1.52 -10.16 21.86
N TYR A 261 2.00 -8.91 21.93
CA TYR A 261 3.32 -8.53 21.43
C TYR A 261 4.20 -7.95 22.55
N GLY A 262 5.37 -8.57 22.77
CA GLY A 262 6.31 -8.20 23.83
C GLY A 262 7.31 -7.10 23.47
N ASN A 263 7.57 -6.84 22.18
CA ASN A 263 8.43 -5.78 21.70
C ASN A 263 7.94 -5.27 20.34
N TYR A 264 7.33 -4.08 20.32
CA TYR A 264 6.81 -3.51 19.08
C TYR A 264 7.01 -1.99 18.98
N SER A 265 7.13 -1.49 17.75
CA SER A 265 6.85 -0.09 17.44
C SER A 265 5.40 0.04 17.00
N LEU A 266 4.72 1.09 17.45
CA LEU A 266 3.34 1.38 17.09
C LEU A 266 3.29 2.64 16.23
N VAL A 267 2.68 2.53 15.05
CA VAL A 267 2.35 3.66 14.19
C VAL A 267 0.85 3.83 14.19
N VAL A 268 0.38 5.01 14.59
CA VAL A 268 -1.06 5.28 14.71
C VAL A 268 -1.44 6.43 13.80
N ASP A 269 -2.46 6.20 13.00
CA ASP A 269 -3.08 7.23 12.20
C ASP A 269 -4.08 8.03 13.03
N ASP A 270 -4.16 9.34 12.80
CA ASP A 270 -5.04 10.21 13.59
C ASP A 270 -6.53 9.91 13.37
N SER A 271 -6.89 9.29 12.24
CA SER A 271 -8.27 8.86 11.95
C SER A 271 -8.86 7.87 12.95
N VAL A 272 -8.01 7.14 13.69
CA VAL A 272 -8.47 6.21 14.74
C VAL A 272 -8.32 6.76 16.15
N LEU A 273 -7.77 7.96 16.31
CA LEU A 273 -7.64 8.59 17.62
C LEU A 273 -9.01 9.16 18.05
N GLY A 274 -9.60 8.59 19.10
CA GLY A 274 -10.80 9.14 19.77
C GLY A 274 -10.45 10.15 20.85
N GLU A 275 -11.44 10.88 21.37
CA GLU A 275 -11.25 11.67 22.59
C GLU A 275 -11.42 10.79 23.84
N HIS A 276 -10.70 11.11 24.92
CA HIS A 276 -10.86 10.49 26.24
C HIS A 276 -10.68 8.96 26.35
N GLN A 277 -9.71 8.38 25.63
CA GLN A 277 -9.28 6.99 25.85
C GLN A 277 -7.86 6.95 26.39
N LYS A 278 -7.60 6.02 27.31
CA LYS A 278 -6.25 5.68 27.78
C LYS A 278 -5.97 4.22 27.44
N LEU A 279 -4.85 3.98 26.78
CA LEU A 279 -4.41 2.65 26.38
C LEU A 279 -3.12 2.29 27.10
N ASP A 280 -3.03 1.02 27.52
CA ASP A 280 -1.85 0.50 28.19
C ASP A 280 -0.86 -0.08 27.16
N VAL A 281 0.35 0.44 27.17
CA VAL A 281 1.40 0.13 26.18
C VAL A 281 2.74 -0.20 26.83
N ASN A 282 2.73 -0.97 27.91
CA ASN A 282 3.95 -1.35 28.66
C ASN A 282 5.09 -1.95 27.81
N ASN A 283 4.77 -2.66 26.72
CA ASN A 283 5.75 -3.32 25.83
C ASN A 283 6.14 -2.50 24.59
N LEU A 284 5.60 -1.29 24.46
CA LEU A 284 5.85 -0.42 23.33
C LEU A 284 7.29 0.08 23.38
N GLN A 285 8.02 -0.02 22.27
CA GLN A 285 9.34 0.60 22.13
C GLN A 285 9.20 2.05 21.67
N ASN A 286 8.64 2.25 20.48
CA ASN A 286 8.51 3.56 19.85
C ASN A 286 7.05 3.82 19.45
N LEU A 287 6.57 5.03 19.72
CA LEU A 287 5.25 5.50 19.28
C LEU A 287 5.41 6.53 18.17
N PHE A 288 4.72 6.30 17.07
CA PHE A 288 4.68 7.21 15.93
C PHE A 288 3.25 7.60 15.60
N THR A 289 3.07 8.83 15.09
CA THR A 289 1.78 9.31 14.57
C THR A 289 1.93 9.93 13.18
N THR A 290 0.94 9.75 12.32
CA THR A 290 0.84 10.42 11.01
C THR A 290 -0.01 11.70 11.04
N GLY A 291 -0.54 12.06 12.21
CA GLY A 291 -1.35 13.27 12.41
C GLY A 291 -1.08 13.96 13.74
N ASP A 292 -2.12 14.20 14.55
CA ASP A 292 -2.00 14.93 15.82
C ASP A 292 -1.16 14.16 16.86
N VAL A 293 0.03 14.68 17.13
CA VAL A 293 0.99 14.16 18.10
C VAL A 293 0.47 14.26 19.53
N SER A 294 -0.12 15.40 19.89
CA SER A 294 -0.59 15.66 21.26
C SER A 294 -1.72 14.70 21.63
N LYS A 295 -2.63 14.45 20.69
CA LYS A 295 -3.71 13.48 20.88
C LYS A 295 -3.19 12.06 21.07
N ALA A 296 -2.24 11.62 20.25
CA ALA A 296 -1.62 10.31 20.39
C ALA A 296 -0.90 10.17 21.76
N GLN A 297 -0.14 11.18 22.16
CA GLN A 297 0.57 11.19 23.45
C GLN A 297 -0.39 11.07 24.64
N ASN A 298 -1.52 11.77 24.60
CA ASN A 298 -2.51 11.71 25.68
C ASN A 298 -3.16 10.33 25.82
N ILE A 299 -3.40 9.64 24.70
CA ILE A 299 -4.06 8.32 24.70
C ILE A 299 -3.11 7.22 25.16
N PHE A 300 -1.90 7.20 24.62
CA PHE A 300 -0.92 6.14 24.89
C PHE A 300 -0.01 6.44 26.08
N GLN A 301 -0.10 7.64 26.65
CA GLN A 301 0.73 8.12 27.76
C GLN A 301 2.23 7.90 27.52
N LYS A 302 2.66 8.07 26.27
CA LYS A 302 4.04 7.86 25.81
C LYS A 302 4.43 8.93 24.81
N GLN A 303 5.72 9.31 24.79
CA GLN A 303 6.24 10.24 23.81
C GLN A 303 6.02 9.70 22.39
N ALA A 304 5.22 10.43 21.60
CA ALA A 304 4.97 10.15 20.19
C ALA A 304 5.82 11.06 19.30
N VAL A 305 6.31 10.50 18.19
CA VAL A 305 7.05 11.22 17.15
C VAL A 305 6.18 11.34 15.90
N GLN A 306 6.11 12.54 15.32
CA GLN A 306 5.42 12.73 14.04
C GLN A 306 6.26 12.17 12.89
N LEU A 307 5.62 11.44 11.98
CA LEU A 307 6.26 10.87 10.79
C LEU A 307 6.11 11.73 9.55
#